data_AF-A0A949XY15-F1
#
_entry.id   AF-A0A949XY15-F1
#
_cell.length_a   1.000
_cell.length_b   1.000
_cell.length_c   1.000
_cell.angle_alpha   90.00
_cell.angle_beta   90.00
_cell.angle_gamma   90.00
#
_symmetry.space_group_name_H-M   'P 1'
#
loop_
_entity.id
_entity.type
_entity.pdbx_description
1 polymer ?
#
loop_
_entity_poly.entity_id
_entity_poly.type
_entity_poly.pdbx_seq_one_letter_code
_entity_poly.pdbx_strand_id
1 'polypeptide(L)'
;MLATWIEAAAKGRHGGPVRAGMWSAVIVGTHPTETNQIVRLEMTVDDVSVGPLPGYWIENKGVNSLWHVPIPPQAVGARLHYRSMAEHEGEKVFSPFQDTVVRPNLPDRSESGDVLAPSPEGLVGNRLMTVRIDGRGSTYDVYFPTVGLHSDVRPAEGEMPQSRSHFRAIVGGLAIQRRLDWFTERLSWEAFQHYLGATNLLVTELTWRRGPFRVLLTDSVAMGACLPKTAGGTTSPGQYLKRFRIKNDGNESRRALFGVYVQAEVNGGIGEHGLSWLDGDRTLLATSRGHGHVNRKLARDATVEFVVALDSRGDVHCETTSTNSAVLLRWLDLPAGEAVTVDLLVSGAFTGWRGDSGTFEHWLRPALAWFRAADLDQVEQTTGQVWDGFVESLPSLHFLKPTYAVSLRRSALATALHADAQWGAIASGFDRGLSAYCWPRDAIWAGGMMDRLGHTTIGRGVLQWLSKVRGQNRQFAYWFQKYTIDGNAEWETPAVDQTAMIPWALEQHYRRTGDRDFIAVSWPMIEQAAAVCKGASGHPGLCWLDDLKLVSSAGAWDNRFGAFL
;
A
#
# COMPACT_ATOMS: atom_id res chain seq x y z
N MET A 1 57.75 -12.04 -4.66
CA MET A 1 56.94 -13.27 -4.64
C MET A 1 55.55 -12.87 -5.10
N LEU A 2 55.07 -13.50 -6.17
CA LEU A 2 53.76 -13.22 -6.72
C LEU A 2 52.68 -13.59 -5.70
N ALA A 3 51.68 -12.73 -5.52
CA ALA A 3 50.54 -12.99 -4.65
C ALA A 3 49.27 -12.42 -5.25
N THR A 4 48.14 -13.04 -4.93
CA THR A 4 46.80 -12.55 -5.31
C THR A 4 45.81 -12.75 -4.17
N TRP A 5 44.85 -11.85 -4.05
CA TRP A 5 43.74 -11.93 -3.11
C TRP A 5 42.50 -11.25 -3.67
N ILE A 6 41.37 -11.49 -3.01
CA ILE A 6 40.12 -10.77 -3.27
C ILE A 6 40.10 -9.52 -2.39
N GLU A 7 40.34 -8.36 -2.99
CA GLU A 7 40.29 -7.06 -2.31
C GLU A 7 38.85 -6.68 -1.96
N ALA A 8 37.92 -6.94 -2.89
CA ALA A 8 36.48 -6.80 -2.65
C ALA A 8 35.74 -7.99 -3.24
N ALA A 9 34.98 -8.68 -2.38
CA ALA A 9 34.10 -9.78 -2.76
C ALA A 9 33.10 -9.36 -3.84
N ALA A 10 32.48 -10.35 -4.49
CA ALA A 10 31.52 -10.12 -5.55
C ALA A 10 30.39 -9.20 -5.06
N LYS A 11 30.27 -8.04 -5.69
CA LYS A 11 29.27 -7.03 -5.38
C LYS A 11 28.51 -6.64 -6.63
N GLY A 12 27.21 -6.36 -6.46
CA GLY A 12 26.41 -5.73 -7.47
C GLY A 12 26.75 -4.25 -7.65
N ARG A 13 26.00 -3.57 -8.51
CA ARG A 13 26.11 -2.13 -8.72
C ARG A 13 26.00 -1.36 -7.38
N HIS A 14 26.82 -0.33 -7.19
CA HIS A 14 26.88 0.48 -5.96
C HIS A 14 27.29 -0.27 -4.69
N GLY A 15 27.94 -1.43 -4.82
CA GLY A 15 28.51 -2.16 -3.68
C GLY A 15 27.49 -3.01 -2.90
N GLY A 16 26.26 -3.14 -3.40
CA GLY A 16 25.24 -4.03 -2.84
C GLY A 16 25.50 -5.53 -3.12
N PRO A 17 24.60 -6.42 -2.69
CA PRO A 17 24.71 -7.86 -2.98
C PRO A 17 24.68 -8.14 -4.49
N VAL A 18 25.22 -9.29 -4.90
CA VAL A 18 25.05 -9.79 -6.27
C VAL A 18 23.57 -10.08 -6.51
N ARG A 19 22.97 -9.44 -7.50
CA ARG A 19 21.55 -9.59 -7.82
C ARG A 19 21.33 -10.26 -9.17
N ALA A 20 20.27 -11.06 -9.22
CA ALA A 20 19.85 -11.84 -10.38
C ALA A 20 19.64 -10.96 -11.61
N GLY A 21 20.10 -11.44 -12.77
CA GLY A 21 19.93 -10.69 -14.03
C GLY A 21 20.74 -9.38 -14.14
N MET A 22 21.64 -9.08 -13.20
CA MET A 22 22.52 -7.90 -13.25
C MET A 22 23.99 -8.30 -13.35
N TRP A 23 24.80 -7.45 -13.99
CA TRP A 23 26.25 -7.57 -13.91
C TRP A 23 26.73 -7.30 -12.48
N SER A 24 27.73 -8.05 -12.05
CA SER A 24 28.43 -7.85 -10.78
C SER A 24 29.94 -7.81 -11.03
N ALA A 25 30.72 -7.51 -10.01
CA ALA A 25 32.16 -7.46 -10.13
C ALA A 25 32.88 -7.87 -8.85
N VAL A 26 34.09 -8.38 -9.03
CA VAL A 26 35.06 -8.66 -7.97
C VAL A 26 36.26 -7.74 -8.18
N ILE A 27 36.80 -7.20 -7.10
CA ILE A 27 38.09 -6.50 -7.16
C ILE A 27 39.17 -7.46 -6.68
N VAL A 28 40.13 -7.75 -7.54
CA VAL A 28 41.28 -8.62 -7.28
C VAL A 28 42.50 -7.75 -7.01
N GLY A 29 43.21 -8.03 -5.93
CA GLY A 29 44.53 -7.46 -5.67
C GLY A 29 45.64 -8.40 -6.09
N THR A 30 46.75 -7.83 -6.56
CA THR A 30 47.99 -8.56 -6.83
C THR A 30 49.20 -7.83 -6.28
N HIS A 31 50.26 -8.59 -5.98
CA HIS A 31 51.55 -8.08 -5.54
C HIS A 31 52.70 -8.92 -6.14
N PRO A 32 53.85 -8.31 -6.49
CA PRO A 32 54.06 -6.88 -6.63
C PRO A 32 53.40 -6.31 -7.89
N THR A 33 53.50 -5.00 -8.09
CA THR A 33 53.13 -4.34 -9.35
C THR A 33 54.07 -4.82 -10.47
N GLU A 34 53.56 -5.64 -11.39
CA GLU A 34 54.33 -6.21 -12.49
C GLU A 34 53.74 -5.86 -13.85
N THR A 35 54.61 -5.64 -14.85
CA THR A 35 54.21 -5.54 -16.25
C THR A 35 53.89 -6.95 -16.80
N ASN A 36 52.92 -7.05 -17.70
CA ASN A 36 52.49 -8.32 -18.32
C ASN A 36 51.86 -9.35 -17.38
N GLN A 37 51.37 -8.94 -16.21
CA GLN A 37 50.61 -9.83 -15.34
C GLN A 37 49.23 -10.15 -15.95
N ILE A 38 48.84 -11.43 -15.95
CA ILE A 38 47.50 -11.88 -16.34
C ILE A 38 46.71 -12.17 -15.07
N VAL A 39 45.65 -11.40 -14.85
CA VAL A 39 44.75 -11.60 -13.71
C VAL A 39 43.41 -12.13 -14.18
N ARG A 40 42.90 -13.15 -13.49
CA ARG A 40 41.61 -13.79 -13.79
C ARG A 40 40.85 -14.15 -12.51
N LEU A 41 39.57 -14.44 -12.67
CA LEU A 41 38.73 -15.04 -11.65
C LEU A 41 38.32 -16.44 -12.12
N GLU A 42 38.71 -17.47 -11.38
CA GLU A 42 38.15 -18.80 -11.57
C GLU A 42 36.83 -18.88 -10.82
N MET A 43 35.76 -19.30 -11.50
CA MET A 43 34.42 -19.37 -10.92
C MET A 43 33.65 -20.60 -11.39
N THR A 44 32.92 -21.19 -10.46
CA THR A 44 31.85 -22.15 -10.72
C THR A 44 30.51 -21.57 -10.26
N VAL A 45 29.45 -21.88 -11.00
CA VAL A 45 28.07 -21.49 -10.69
C VAL A 45 27.25 -22.76 -10.55
N ASP A 46 26.74 -23.03 -9.34
CA ASP A 46 26.06 -24.29 -9.01
C ASP A 46 26.86 -25.52 -9.49
N ASP A 47 28.14 -25.54 -9.13
CA ASP A 47 29.12 -26.58 -9.48
C ASP A 47 29.48 -26.69 -10.98
N VAL A 48 28.98 -25.79 -11.82
CA VAL A 48 29.33 -25.71 -13.25
C VAL A 48 30.39 -24.64 -13.49
N SER A 49 31.55 -25.03 -14.02
CA SER A 49 32.62 -24.07 -14.36
C SER A 49 32.17 -23.14 -15.48
N VAL A 50 32.38 -21.84 -15.29
CA VAL A 50 32.14 -20.82 -16.34
C VAL A 50 33.42 -20.41 -17.07
N GLY A 51 34.54 -21.10 -16.80
CA GLY A 51 35.86 -20.72 -17.25
C GLY A 51 36.44 -19.50 -16.52
N PRO A 52 37.69 -19.14 -16.78
CA PRO A 52 38.35 -18.03 -16.10
C PRO A 52 37.91 -16.70 -16.69
N LEU A 53 37.34 -15.82 -15.86
CA LEU A 53 36.91 -14.48 -16.26
C LEU A 53 38.11 -13.51 -16.24
N PRO A 54 38.30 -12.68 -17.27
CA PRO A 54 39.45 -11.78 -17.36
C PRO A 54 39.36 -10.60 -16.38
N GLY A 55 40.47 -10.27 -15.73
CA GLY A 55 40.64 -9.06 -14.94
C GLY A 55 41.12 -7.89 -15.77
N TYR A 56 40.54 -6.71 -15.52
CA TYR A 56 40.88 -5.45 -16.16
C TYR A 56 41.56 -4.55 -15.13
N TRP A 57 42.78 -4.11 -15.42
CA TRP A 57 43.53 -3.25 -14.52
C TRP A 57 42.77 -1.95 -14.20
N ILE A 58 42.79 -1.53 -12.94
CA ILE A 58 42.14 -0.30 -12.44
C ILE A 58 43.19 0.74 -12.09
N GLU A 59 44.02 0.44 -11.09
CA GLU A 59 45.01 1.35 -10.51
C GLU A 59 46.08 0.57 -9.74
N ASN A 60 47.21 1.23 -9.48
CA ASN A 60 48.24 0.73 -8.57
C ASN A 60 48.15 1.49 -7.24
N LYS A 61 48.13 0.76 -6.12
CA LYS A 61 48.20 1.32 -4.76
C LYS A 61 49.49 0.89 -4.08
N GLY A 62 50.49 1.77 -4.16
CA GLY A 62 51.84 1.45 -3.70
C GLY A 62 52.45 0.32 -4.52
N VAL A 63 52.73 -0.80 -3.85
CA VAL A 63 53.33 -2.00 -4.45
C VAL A 63 52.31 -3.04 -4.93
N ASN A 64 51.02 -2.69 -4.91
CA ASN A 64 49.92 -3.59 -5.29
C ASN A 64 49.19 -3.06 -6.52
N SER A 65 48.72 -3.97 -7.38
CA SER A 65 47.82 -3.65 -8.50
C SER A 65 46.40 -4.10 -8.17
N LEU A 66 45.40 -3.29 -8.52
CA LEU A 66 43.99 -3.61 -8.38
C LEU A 66 43.35 -3.86 -9.74
N TRP A 67 42.53 -4.90 -9.82
CA TRP A 67 41.92 -5.40 -11.05
C TRP A 67 40.42 -5.59 -10.86
N HIS A 68 39.64 -5.17 -11.84
CA HIS A 68 38.19 -5.35 -11.89
C HIS A 68 37.88 -6.58 -12.74
N VAL A 69 37.21 -7.58 -12.15
CA VAL A 69 36.73 -8.76 -12.89
C VAL A 69 35.20 -8.72 -12.99
N PRO A 70 34.61 -8.48 -14.18
CA PRO A 70 33.18 -8.48 -14.36
C PRO A 70 32.61 -9.91 -14.33
N ILE A 71 31.56 -10.11 -13.54
CA ILE A 71 30.80 -11.36 -13.46
C ILE A 71 29.51 -11.18 -14.28
N PRO A 72 29.25 -12.05 -15.28
CA PRO A 72 28.06 -11.97 -16.11
C PRO A 72 26.78 -12.27 -15.30
N PRO A 73 25.60 -11.80 -15.75
CA PRO A 73 24.34 -12.01 -15.04
C PRO A 73 24.01 -13.48 -14.75
N GLN A 74 23.68 -13.77 -13.50
CA GLN A 74 23.38 -15.12 -13.01
C GLN A 74 21.92 -15.28 -12.58
N ALA A 75 21.51 -16.54 -12.39
CA ALA A 75 20.18 -16.89 -11.93
C ALA A 75 19.97 -16.59 -10.44
N VAL A 76 18.75 -16.23 -10.04
CA VAL A 76 18.40 -16.10 -8.61
C VAL A 76 18.64 -17.43 -7.88
N GLY A 77 19.29 -17.36 -6.72
CA GLY A 77 19.64 -18.53 -5.90
C GLY A 77 20.91 -19.26 -6.34
N ALA A 78 21.51 -18.91 -7.48
CA ALA A 78 22.75 -19.53 -7.94
C ALA A 78 23.90 -19.28 -6.96
N ARG A 79 24.68 -20.33 -6.68
CA ARG A 79 25.85 -20.30 -5.80
C ARG A 79 27.09 -20.01 -6.63
N LEU A 80 27.73 -18.88 -6.37
CA LEU A 80 29.00 -18.52 -6.98
C LEU A 80 30.11 -18.94 -6.03
N HIS A 81 30.97 -19.84 -6.51
CA HIS A 81 32.18 -20.27 -5.81
C HIS A 81 33.37 -19.82 -6.65
N TYR A 82 34.20 -18.92 -6.12
CA TYR A 82 35.23 -18.26 -6.92
C TYR A 82 36.51 -17.96 -6.15
N ARG A 83 37.62 -17.83 -6.88
CA ARG A 83 38.91 -17.37 -6.36
C ARG A 83 39.65 -16.55 -7.41
N SER A 84 40.55 -15.68 -6.96
CA SER A 84 41.44 -14.95 -7.86
C SER A 84 42.62 -15.81 -8.29
N MET A 85 43.09 -15.57 -9.52
CA MET A 85 44.29 -16.16 -10.11
C MET A 85 45.13 -15.02 -10.69
N ALA A 86 46.43 -15.02 -10.39
CA ALA A 86 47.40 -14.17 -11.07
C ALA A 86 48.50 -15.03 -11.69
N GLU A 87 48.93 -14.65 -12.89
CA GLU A 87 49.98 -15.33 -13.64
C GLU A 87 51.02 -14.31 -14.13
N HIS A 88 52.30 -14.56 -13.87
CA HIS A 88 53.42 -13.79 -14.38
C HIS A 88 54.58 -14.73 -14.71
N GLU A 89 55.15 -14.62 -15.91
CA GLU A 89 56.26 -15.46 -16.39
C GLU A 89 56.04 -16.98 -16.21
N GLY A 90 54.77 -17.43 -16.25
CA GLY A 90 54.38 -18.83 -16.07
C GLY A 90 54.17 -19.27 -14.61
N GLU A 91 54.52 -18.44 -13.63
CA GLU A 91 54.17 -18.66 -12.22
C GLU A 91 52.69 -18.31 -12.00
N LYS A 92 51.91 -19.25 -11.47
CA LYS A 92 50.49 -19.06 -11.14
C LYS A 92 50.28 -19.10 -9.64
N VAL A 93 49.58 -18.09 -9.13
CA VAL A 93 49.17 -18.01 -7.73
C VAL A 93 47.66 -17.84 -7.62
N PHE A 94 47.10 -18.40 -6.55
CA PHE A 94 45.66 -18.44 -6.30
C PHE A 94 45.36 -17.92 -4.90
N SER A 95 44.22 -17.27 -4.75
CA SER A 95 43.67 -16.97 -3.43
C SER A 95 42.78 -18.10 -2.90
N PRO A 96 42.41 -18.07 -1.61
CA PRO A 96 41.36 -18.92 -1.08
C PRO A 96 40.03 -18.69 -1.81
N PHE A 97 39.18 -19.71 -1.84
CA PHE A 97 37.84 -19.60 -2.38
C PHE A 97 36.93 -18.71 -1.53
N GLN A 98 35.96 -18.09 -2.20
CA GLN A 98 34.85 -17.37 -1.61
C GLN A 98 33.53 -17.88 -2.19
N ASP A 99 32.48 -17.79 -1.37
CA ASP A 99 31.14 -18.17 -1.74
C ASP A 99 30.19 -16.99 -1.62
N THR A 100 29.29 -16.86 -2.60
CA THR A 100 28.14 -15.96 -2.48
C THR A 100 26.93 -16.54 -3.19
N VAL A 101 25.74 -16.14 -2.76
CA VAL A 101 24.49 -16.54 -3.38
C VAL A 101 23.88 -15.34 -4.10
N VAL A 102 23.49 -15.55 -5.35
CA VAL A 102 22.83 -14.53 -6.16
C VAL A 102 21.45 -14.23 -5.60
N ARG A 103 21.25 -13.01 -5.13
CA ARG A 103 20.01 -12.52 -4.53
C ARG A 103 18.99 -12.12 -5.60
N PRO A 104 17.68 -12.06 -5.32
CA PRO A 104 16.70 -11.54 -6.27
C PRO A 104 17.02 -10.09 -6.67
N ASN A 105 16.70 -9.73 -7.92
CA ASN A 105 16.64 -8.33 -8.34
C ASN A 105 15.48 -7.63 -7.63
N LEU A 106 15.63 -6.33 -7.39
CA LEU A 106 14.54 -5.50 -6.87
C LEU A 106 13.64 -5.02 -8.03
N PRO A 107 12.37 -4.68 -7.76
CA PRO A 107 11.52 -4.03 -8.76
C PRO A 107 12.18 -2.76 -9.26
N ASP A 108 12.10 -2.52 -10.57
CA ASP A 108 12.54 -1.25 -11.13
C ASP A 108 11.66 -0.12 -10.60
N ARG A 109 12.29 0.84 -9.90
CA ARG A 109 11.64 2.03 -9.36
C ARG A 109 11.90 3.28 -10.21
N SER A 110 12.70 3.13 -11.26
CA SER A 110 13.13 4.20 -12.17
C SER A 110 12.23 4.35 -13.40
N GLU A 111 11.23 3.48 -13.57
CA GLU A 111 10.02 3.85 -14.31
C GLU A 111 9.39 5.02 -13.54
N SER A 112 9.87 6.23 -13.86
CA SER A 112 9.35 7.50 -13.42
C SER A 112 7.84 7.52 -13.63
N GLY A 113 7.12 8.34 -12.88
CA GLY A 113 5.72 8.65 -13.12
C GLY A 113 5.42 9.26 -14.50
N ASP A 114 6.30 9.13 -15.50
CA ASP A 114 6.21 9.62 -16.88
C ASP A 114 5.14 8.91 -17.73
N VAL A 115 4.21 8.21 -17.10
CA VAL A 115 2.90 7.97 -17.69
C VAL A 115 1.87 8.65 -16.82
N LEU A 116 1.89 9.98 -16.86
CA LEU A 116 0.79 10.90 -16.53
C LEU A 116 -0.44 10.72 -17.44
N ALA A 117 -0.60 9.56 -18.09
CA ALA A 117 -1.92 9.11 -18.49
C ALA A 117 -2.53 8.45 -17.25
N PRO A 118 -3.75 8.82 -16.82
CA PRO A 118 -4.42 8.15 -15.70
C PRO A 118 -4.58 6.68 -16.07
N SER A 119 -3.64 5.84 -15.64
CA SER A 119 -3.87 4.41 -15.66
C SER A 119 -4.96 4.19 -14.63
N PRO A 120 -6.08 3.53 -14.98
CA PRO A 120 -7.15 3.30 -14.03
C PRO A 120 -6.57 2.62 -12.79
N GLU A 121 -6.82 3.23 -11.64
CA GLU A 121 -6.41 2.72 -10.34
C GLU A 121 -7.57 1.96 -9.72
N GLY A 122 -7.25 0.80 -9.15
CA GLY A 122 -8.18 -0.01 -8.40
C GLY A 122 -8.26 0.45 -6.94
N LEU A 123 -9.44 0.29 -6.35
CA LEU A 123 -9.73 0.61 -4.97
C LEU A 123 -10.53 -0.53 -4.35
N VAL A 124 -9.99 -1.16 -3.32
CA VAL A 124 -10.68 -2.20 -2.55
C VAL A 124 -10.78 -1.80 -1.09
N GLY A 125 -11.77 -2.32 -0.38
CA GLY A 125 -12.00 -1.92 1.01
C GLY A 125 -13.20 -2.61 1.62
N ASN A 126 -13.43 -2.34 2.91
CA ASN A 126 -14.58 -2.84 3.66
C ASN A 126 -15.21 -1.79 4.57
N ARG A 127 -15.00 -0.51 4.26
CA ARG A 127 -15.45 0.65 5.04
C ARG A 127 -14.78 0.81 6.42
N LEU A 128 -13.74 0.02 6.71
CA LEU A 128 -12.86 0.17 7.89
C LEU A 128 -11.37 0.14 7.48
N MET A 129 -11.08 -0.42 6.31
CA MET A 129 -9.81 -0.37 5.63
C MET A 129 -10.06 -0.11 4.15
N THR A 130 -9.18 0.68 3.54
CA THR A 130 -9.19 0.97 2.10
C THR A 130 -7.79 0.79 1.52
N VAL A 131 -7.67 0.19 0.35
CA VAL A 131 -6.40 -0.19 -0.28
C VAL A 131 -6.41 0.25 -1.74
N ARG A 132 -5.33 0.89 -2.20
CA ARG A 132 -5.17 1.25 -3.61
C ARG A 132 -4.26 0.27 -4.34
N ILE A 133 -4.59 0.04 -5.60
CA ILE A 133 -3.88 -0.90 -6.46
C ILE A 133 -3.68 -0.22 -7.81
N ASP A 134 -2.45 -0.25 -8.33
CA ASP A 134 -2.17 0.35 -9.64
C ASP A 134 -2.73 -0.55 -10.75
N GLY A 135 -2.81 -0.05 -11.99
CA GLY A 135 -3.31 -0.83 -13.13
C GLY A 135 -2.51 -2.11 -13.45
N ARG A 136 -1.42 -2.39 -12.72
CA ARG A 136 -0.55 -3.57 -12.87
C ARG A 136 -0.65 -4.53 -11.68
N GLY A 137 -1.55 -4.25 -10.73
CA GLY A 137 -1.77 -5.09 -9.56
C GLY A 137 -0.79 -4.85 -8.41
N SER A 138 0.03 -3.79 -8.44
CA SER A 138 0.86 -3.38 -7.30
C SER A 138 0.02 -2.63 -6.28
N THR A 139 0.08 -3.05 -5.03
CA THR A 139 -0.60 -2.35 -3.94
C THR A 139 0.27 -1.20 -3.45
N TYR A 140 -0.34 -0.04 -3.24
CA TYR A 140 0.25 1.11 -2.57
C TYR A 140 -0.86 1.82 -1.79
N ASP A 141 -0.52 2.49 -0.69
CA ASP A 141 -1.50 3.05 0.24
C ASP A 141 -2.51 2.04 0.80
N VAL A 142 -2.34 1.72 2.08
CA VAL A 142 -3.33 0.98 2.86
C VAL A 142 -3.83 1.92 3.95
N TYR A 143 -5.01 2.49 3.78
CA TYR A 143 -5.65 3.32 4.80
C TYR A 143 -6.26 2.43 5.88
N PHE A 144 -5.75 2.59 7.10
CA PHE A 144 -6.15 1.88 8.31
C PHE A 144 -5.66 2.70 9.52
N PRO A 145 -6.38 2.79 10.66
CA PRO A 145 -7.57 2.04 11.09
C PRO A 145 -8.91 2.52 10.52
N THR A 146 -8.87 3.53 9.65
CA THR A 146 -10.04 4.12 9.00
C THR A 146 -9.92 4.01 7.49
N VAL A 147 -11.01 4.26 6.77
CA VAL A 147 -11.01 4.31 5.29
C VAL A 147 -10.15 5.41 4.68
N GLY A 148 -9.74 6.39 5.49
CA GLY A 148 -8.82 7.47 5.16
C GLY A 148 -7.83 7.72 6.28
N LEU A 149 -7.39 8.96 6.47
CA LEU A 149 -6.39 9.35 7.47
C LEU A 149 -7.03 9.58 8.85
N HIS A 150 -6.61 8.76 9.81
CA HIS A 150 -6.88 8.90 11.24
C HIS A 150 -5.93 9.94 11.86
N SER A 151 -6.30 10.61 12.95
CA SER A 151 -5.47 11.65 13.58
C SER A 151 -4.07 11.22 13.97
N ASP A 152 -3.92 9.97 14.41
CA ASP A 152 -2.65 9.33 14.77
C ASP A 152 -1.91 8.68 13.58
N VAL A 153 -2.49 8.73 12.38
CA VAL A 153 -1.93 8.16 11.16
C VAL A 153 -1.70 9.26 10.12
N ARG A 154 -0.44 9.60 9.88
CA ARG A 154 -0.06 10.74 9.03
C ARG A 154 1.11 10.40 8.10
N PRO A 155 0.98 10.62 6.78
CA PRO A 155 2.10 10.53 5.85
C PRO A 155 3.27 11.44 6.25
N ALA A 156 4.52 11.04 6.02
CA ALA A 156 5.69 11.87 6.32
C ALA A 156 5.73 13.16 5.50
N GLU A 157 5.41 13.03 4.22
CA GLU A 157 5.51 14.10 3.22
C GLU A 157 4.30 15.04 3.26
N GLY A 158 3.41 14.86 4.24
CA GLY A 158 2.24 15.68 4.48
C GLY A 158 1.33 15.76 3.27
N GLU A 159 1.38 16.91 2.60
CA GLU A 159 0.44 17.33 1.57
C GLU A 159 0.93 17.05 0.13
N MET A 160 2.09 16.40 -0.02
CA MET A 160 2.68 16.20 -1.33
C MET A 160 2.01 15.03 -2.08
N PRO A 161 1.87 15.06 -3.42
CA PRO A 161 1.23 13.97 -4.18
C PRO A 161 1.89 12.58 -4.03
N GLN A 162 3.19 12.56 -3.72
CA GLN A 162 3.94 11.34 -3.45
C GLN A 162 3.73 10.79 -2.03
N SER A 163 2.98 11.48 -1.17
CA SER A 163 2.69 11.04 0.20
C SER A 163 2.01 9.68 0.19
N ARG A 164 2.45 8.78 1.07
CA ARG A 164 1.90 7.43 1.19
C ARG A 164 1.45 7.11 2.61
N SER A 165 0.45 6.25 2.72
CA SER A 165 -0.05 5.70 3.97
C SER A 165 0.32 4.22 4.10
N HIS A 166 1.20 3.93 5.06
CA HIS A 166 1.69 2.61 5.46
C HIS A 166 2.54 1.81 4.47
N PHE A 167 2.23 1.81 3.18
CA PHE A 167 2.97 1.04 2.19
C PHE A 167 3.21 1.85 0.93
N ARG A 168 4.46 1.87 0.47
CA ARG A 168 4.81 2.42 -0.84
C ARG A 168 4.56 1.43 -1.96
N ALA A 169 4.81 0.15 -1.68
CA ALA A 169 4.71 -0.90 -2.67
C ALA A 169 4.57 -2.28 -2.02
N ILE A 170 3.63 -3.07 -2.52
CA ILE A 170 3.60 -4.53 -2.36
C ILE A 170 3.43 -5.11 -3.77
N VAL A 171 4.50 -5.75 -4.26
CA VAL A 171 4.63 -6.14 -5.67
C VAL A 171 4.90 -7.63 -5.77
N GLY A 172 4.04 -8.34 -6.49
CA GLY A 172 4.28 -9.74 -6.86
C GLY A 172 5.26 -9.87 -8.04
N GLY A 173 5.92 -11.00 -8.14
CA GLY A 173 6.79 -11.32 -9.27
C GLY A 173 7.01 -12.82 -9.41
N LEU A 174 7.46 -13.22 -10.59
CA LEU A 174 7.73 -14.62 -10.90
C LEU A 174 9.06 -14.74 -11.64
N ALA A 175 9.95 -15.62 -11.16
CA ALA A 175 11.14 -16.05 -11.87
C ALA A 175 10.92 -17.45 -12.44
N ILE A 176 10.72 -17.52 -13.76
CA ILE A 176 10.76 -18.78 -14.52
C ILE A 176 12.21 -19.12 -14.93
N GLN A 177 13.06 -18.10 -15.07
CA GLN A 177 14.44 -18.21 -15.56
C GLN A 177 15.43 -17.52 -14.60
N ARG A 178 16.31 -16.66 -15.13
CA ARG A 178 17.46 -16.11 -14.42
C ARG A 178 17.13 -14.98 -13.45
N ARG A 179 16.00 -14.29 -13.59
CA ARG A 179 15.62 -13.14 -12.76
C ARG A 179 14.15 -13.18 -12.39
N LEU A 180 13.78 -12.45 -11.35
CA LEU A 180 12.39 -12.23 -11.01
C LEU A 180 11.84 -11.14 -11.95
N ASP A 181 10.88 -11.52 -12.79
CA ASP A 181 10.13 -10.57 -13.60
C ASP A 181 8.96 -10.06 -12.77
N TRP A 182 9.11 -8.86 -12.22
CA TRP A 182 8.09 -8.23 -11.37
C TRP A 182 6.85 -7.87 -12.19
N PHE A 183 5.66 -8.07 -11.62
CA PHE A 183 4.39 -7.87 -12.32
C PHE A 183 4.17 -6.41 -12.79
N THR A 184 4.88 -5.47 -12.20
CA THR A 184 4.88 -4.05 -12.60
C THR A 184 5.70 -3.76 -13.86
N GLU A 185 6.56 -4.68 -14.30
CA GLU A 185 7.45 -4.48 -15.45
C GLU A 185 6.72 -4.68 -16.77
N ARG A 186 6.44 -3.59 -17.49
CA ARG A 186 5.68 -3.62 -18.76
C ARG A 186 6.37 -4.40 -19.88
N LEU A 187 7.70 -4.46 -19.83
CA LEU A 187 8.52 -5.23 -20.76
C LEU A 187 8.36 -6.75 -20.56
N SER A 188 7.90 -7.17 -19.38
CA SER A 188 7.73 -8.57 -19.01
C SER A 188 6.26 -8.98 -19.04
N TRP A 189 5.35 -8.09 -18.64
CA TRP A 189 3.93 -8.39 -18.44
C TRP A 189 3.00 -7.44 -19.20
N GLU A 190 1.92 -7.99 -19.73
CA GLU A 190 0.74 -7.26 -20.15
C GLU A 190 -0.32 -7.35 -19.06
N ALA A 191 -0.93 -6.21 -18.69
CA ALA A 191 -1.88 -6.12 -17.59
C ALA A 191 -3.25 -5.61 -18.06
N PHE A 192 -4.32 -6.25 -17.58
CA PHE A 192 -5.69 -5.79 -17.74
C PHE A 192 -6.41 -5.87 -16.39
N GLN A 193 -7.03 -4.78 -15.97
CA GLN A 193 -7.67 -4.67 -14.65
C GLN A 193 -9.16 -4.35 -14.78
N HIS A 194 -9.99 -5.03 -13.99
CA HIS A 194 -11.43 -4.83 -13.93
C HIS A 194 -12.00 -5.28 -12.58
N TYR A 195 -13.22 -4.85 -12.23
CA TYR A 195 -13.92 -5.37 -11.06
C TYR A 195 -14.78 -6.58 -11.43
N LEU A 196 -14.91 -7.54 -10.51
CA LEU A 196 -15.74 -8.72 -10.72
C LEU A 196 -17.23 -8.36 -10.60
N GLY A 197 -17.97 -8.45 -11.70
CA GLY A 197 -19.42 -8.22 -11.73
C GLY A 197 -19.83 -6.84 -11.24
N ALA A 198 -20.72 -6.78 -10.24
CA ALA A 198 -21.13 -5.56 -9.55
C ALA A 198 -20.57 -5.50 -8.11
N THR A 199 -19.46 -6.18 -7.84
CA THR A 199 -18.82 -6.21 -6.52
C THR A 199 -17.66 -5.22 -6.43
N ASN A 200 -17.05 -5.10 -5.25
CA ASN A 200 -15.78 -4.40 -5.08
C ASN A 200 -14.56 -5.35 -4.94
N LEU A 201 -14.63 -6.52 -5.57
CA LEU A 201 -13.48 -7.40 -5.80
C LEU A 201 -12.77 -6.94 -7.07
N LEU A 202 -11.49 -6.60 -6.95
CA LEU A 202 -10.68 -6.15 -8.07
C LEU A 202 -9.89 -7.32 -8.65
N VAL A 203 -9.90 -7.45 -9.97
CA VAL A 203 -9.19 -8.48 -10.71
C VAL A 203 -8.15 -7.83 -11.59
N THR A 204 -6.91 -8.32 -11.55
CA THR A 204 -5.85 -7.96 -12.51
C THR A 204 -5.35 -9.21 -13.20
N GLU A 205 -5.54 -9.26 -14.52
CA GLU A 205 -5.02 -10.30 -15.39
C GLU A 205 -3.65 -9.88 -15.91
N LEU A 206 -2.66 -10.74 -15.69
CA LEU A 206 -1.31 -10.56 -16.20
C LEU A 206 -0.97 -11.69 -17.16
N THR A 207 -0.51 -11.32 -18.36
CA THR A 207 0.00 -12.29 -19.35
C THR A 207 1.49 -12.05 -19.57
N TRP A 208 2.30 -13.10 -19.40
CA TRP A 208 3.74 -13.00 -19.58
C TRP A 208 4.07 -12.90 -21.07
N ARG A 209 4.84 -11.89 -21.46
CA ARG A 209 5.14 -11.63 -22.88
C ARG A 209 6.09 -12.66 -23.50
N ARG A 210 6.81 -13.44 -22.68
CA ARG A 210 7.90 -14.33 -23.12
C ARG A 210 7.54 -15.81 -23.06
N GLY A 211 6.31 -16.17 -22.73
CA GLY A 211 5.94 -17.57 -22.59
C GLY A 211 4.50 -17.79 -22.12
N PRO A 212 4.13 -19.02 -21.79
CA PRO A 212 2.73 -19.43 -21.65
C PRO A 212 2.17 -19.20 -20.24
N PHE A 213 2.69 -18.23 -19.49
CA PHE A 213 2.28 -18.01 -18.11
C PHE A 213 1.28 -16.87 -18.00
N ARG A 214 0.21 -17.11 -17.25
CA ARG A 214 -0.79 -16.11 -16.88
C ARG A 214 -0.94 -16.06 -15.37
N VAL A 215 -1.22 -14.88 -14.83
CA VAL A 215 -1.52 -14.68 -13.42
C VAL A 215 -2.81 -13.91 -13.30
N LEU A 216 -3.79 -14.49 -12.61
CA LEU A 216 -5.02 -13.81 -12.22
C LEU A 216 -4.88 -13.38 -10.77
N LEU A 217 -4.82 -12.07 -10.53
CA LEU A 217 -4.79 -11.47 -9.22
C LEU A 217 -6.21 -11.11 -8.80
N THR A 218 -6.60 -11.47 -7.59
CA THR A 218 -7.84 -10.99 -6.98
C THR A 218 -7.52 -10.27 -5.69
N ASP A 219 -7.92 -9.01 -5.62
CA ASP A 219 -7.72 -8.10 -4.50
C ASP A 219 -9.05 -7.83 -3.79
N SER A 220 -9.06 -7.98 -2.46
CA SER A 220 -10.23 -7.71 -1.64
C SER A 220 -9.86 -7.43 -0.19
N VAL A 221 -10.67 -6.63 0.50
CA VAL A 221 -10.61 -6.56 1.97
C VAL A 221 -11.77 -7.38 2.51
N ALA A 222 -11.45 -8.36 3.35
CA ALA A 222 -12.43 -9.37 3.79
C ALA A 222 -13.59 -8.73 4.56
N MET A 223 -14.78 -9.34 4.39
CA MET A 223 -16.02 -8.90 5.02
C MET A 223 -16.85 -10.09 5.52
N GLY A 224 -17.82 -9.80 6.39
CA GLY A 224 -18.81 -10.76 6.85
C GLY A 224 -18.43 -11.45 8.17
N ALA A 225 -19.21 -12.46 8.54
CA ALA A 225 -19.11 -13.12 9.83
C ALA A 225 -17.85 -13.99 10.02
N CYS A 226 -17.13 -14.27 8.94
CA CYS A 226 -15.95 -15.13 8.94
C CYS A 226 -14.66 -14.40 9.35
N LEU A 227 -14.71 -13.10 9.64
CA LEU A 227 -13.53 -12.32 10.03
C LEU A 227 -12.85 -12.86 11.30
N PRO A 228 -11.51 -12.75 11.40
CA PRO A 228 -10.80 -13.18 12.59
C PRO A 228 -11.24 -12.37 13.81
N LYS A 229 -11.11 -13.00 14.98
CA LYS A 229 -11.26 -12.32 16.27
C LYS A 229 -9.89 -12.14 16.90
N THR A 230 -9.72 -11.03 17.61
CA THR A 230 -8.58 -10.80 18.51
C THR A 230 -8.57 -11.83 19.63
N ALA A 231 -7.46 -11.91 20.37
CA ALA A 231 -7.41 -12.73 21.58
C ALA A 231 -8.44 -12.29 22.64
N GLY A 232 -8.90 -11.02 22.59
CA GLY A 232 -9.99 -10.50 23.42
C GLY A 232 -11.40 -10.78 22.89
N GLY A 233 -11.54 -11.46 21.75
CA GLY A 233 -12.82 -11.85 21.16
C GLY A 233 -13.51 -10.78 20.30
N THR A 234 -12.88 -9.62 20.11
CA THR A 234 -13.38 -8.57 19.20
C THR A 234 -13.06 -8.90 17.75
N THR A 235 -13.97 -8.60 16.82
CA THR A 235 -13.70 -8.81 15.39
C THR A 235 -12.57 -7.90 14.91
N SER A 236 -11.66 -8.43 14.09
CA SER A 236 -10.55 -7.72 13.47
C SER A 236 -10.82 -7.50 11.98
N PRO A 237 -11.28 -6.31 11.55
CA PRO A 237 -11.73 -6.05 10.18
C PRO A 237 -10.60 -5.71 9.21
N GLY A 238 -9.38 -5.45 9.68
CA GLY A 238 -8.28 -4.98 8.85
C GLY A 238 -7.59 -6.08 8.06
N GLN A 239 -8.32 -6.87 7.28
CA GLN A 239 -7.81 -8.06 6.57
C GLN A 239 -7.81 -7.85 5.05
N TYR A 240 -6.69 -7.40 4.48
CA TYR A 240 -6.52 -7.29 3.03
C TYR A 240 -5.93 -8.59 2.47
N LEU A 241 -6.59 -9.16 1.47
CA LEU A 241 -6.20 -10.38 0.78
C LEU A 241 -5.87 -10.07 -0.69
N LYS A 242 -4.72 -10.57 -1.14
CA LYS A 242 -4.34 -10.62 -2.55
C LYS A 242 -4.06 -12.06 -2.94
N ARG A 243 -4.82 -12.57 -3.90
CA ARG A 243 -4.78 -13.97 -4.34
C ARG A 243 -4.19 -14.06 -5.73
N PHE A 244 -3.08 -14.76 -5.88
CA PHE A 244 -2.37 -14.97 -7.15
C PHE A 244 -2.67 -16.37 -7.66
N ARG A 245 -3.51 -16.48 -8.70
CA ARG A 245 -3.76 -17.75 -9.40
C ARG A 245 -2.86 -17.80 -10.63
N ILE A 246 -1.77 -18.55 -10.55
CA ILE A 246 -0.72 -18.64 -11.57
C ILE A 246 -0.97 -19.88 -12.42
N LYS A 247 -1.19 -19.68 -13.72
CA LYS A 247 -1.43 -20.76 -14.67
C LYS A 247 -0.29 -20.88 -15.68
N ASN A 248 0.14 -22.11 -15.92
CA ASN A 248 1.05 -22.46 -17.01
C ASN A 248 0.25 -23.10 -18.14
N ASP A 249 -0.05 -22.35 -19.20
CA ASP A 249 -0.73 -22.87 -20.39
C ASP A 249 0.22 -23.60 -21.36
N GLY A 250 1.47 -23.84 -20.95
CA GLY A 250 2.43 -24.62 -21.70
C GLY A 250 2.16 -26.12 -21.58
N ASN A 251 2.93 -26.90 -22.33
CA ASN A 251 2.80 -28.36 -22.36
C ASN A 251 3.72 -29.08 -21.35
N GLU A 252 4.60 -28.35 -20.68
CA GLU A 252 5.59 -28.89 -19.76
C GLU A 252 5.45 -28.26 -18.37
N SER A 253 5.63 -29.07 -17.34
CA SER A 253 5.73 -28.57 -15.98
C SER A 253 6.99 -27.73 -15.79
N ARG A 254 6.91 -26.67 -15.01
CA ARG A 254 8.03 -25.75 -14.78
C ARG A 254 8.14 -25.41 -13.31
N ARG A 255 9.37 -25.40 -12.79
CA ARG A 255 9.65 -24.86 -11.46
C ARG A 255 9.88 -23.35 -11.57
N ALA A 256 9.30 -22.60 -10.66
CA ALA A 256 9.40 -21.14 -10.63
C ALA A 256 9.64 -20.64 -9.20
N LEU A 257 10.32 -19.51 -9.07
CA LEU A 257 10.41 -18.79 -7.81
C LEU A 257 9.40 -17.64 -7.82
N PHE A 258 8.44 -17.69 -6.92
CA PHE A 258 7.51 -16.60 -6.67
C PHE A 258 8.10 -15.64 -5.64
N GLY A 259 7.92 -14.34 -5.86
CA GLY A 259 8.39 -13.30 -4.96
C GLY A 259 7.34 -12.25 -4.66
N VAL A 260 7.31 -11.74 -3.44
CA VAL A 260 6.57 -10.53 -3.06
C VAL A 260 7.54 -9.54 -2.44
N TYR A 261 7.77 -8.43 -3.14
CA TYR A 261 8.51 -7.30 -2.61
C TYR A 261 7.59 -6.42 -1.78
N VAL A 262 8.03 -6.04 -0.58
CA VAL A 262 7.29 -5.19 0.35
C VAL A 262 8.16 -3.99 0.68
N GLN A 263 7.59 -2.79 0.55
CA GLN A 263 8.16 -1.54 1.08
C GLN A 263 7.17 -0.90 2.03
N ALA A 264 7.46 -1.02 3.32
CA ALA A 264 6.62 -0.51 4.38
C ALA A 264 7.10 0.87 4.83
N GLU A 265 6.18 1.83 4.87
CA GLU A 265 6.34 3.14 5.49
C GLU A 265 5.18 3.34 6.46
N VAL A 266 5.09 2.44 7.45
CA VAL A 266 4.01 2.41 8.44
C VAL A 266 3.90 3.79 9.09
N ASN A 267 2.69 4.35 9.07
CA ASN A 267 2.40 5.69 9.59
C ASN A 267 3.30 6.78 8.95
N GLY A 268 3.49 6.67 7.63
CA GLY A 268 4.30 7.58 6.84
C GLY A 268 5.81 7.37 6.99
N GLY A 269 6.28 6.36 7.73
CA GLY A 269 7.71 6.13 7.95
C GLY A 269 8.36 7.10 8.93
N ILE A 270 7.57 7.77 9.78
CA ILE A 270 8.09 8.62 10.88
C ILE A 270 7.95 7.90 12.22
N GLY A 271 8.94 8.11 13.08
CA GLY A 271 9.01 7.53 14.42
C GLY A 271 9.82 6.24 14.44
N GLU A 272 9.58 5.43 15.47
CA GLU A 272 10.16 4.09 15.62
C GLU A 272 9.42 3.12 14.70
N HIS A 273 9.80 3.16 13.42
CA HIS A 273 9.32 2.24 12.41
C HIS A 273 10.35 1.15 12.14
N GLY A 274 9.88 -0.03 11.77
CA GLY A 274 10.75 -1.13 11.42
C GLY A 274 10.02 -2.21 10.65
N LEU A 275 10.75 -2.90 9.79
CA LEU A 275 10.31 -4.11 9.13
C LEU A 275 11.18 -5.27 9.62
N SER A 276 10.58 -6.25 10.27
CA SER A 276 11.27 -7.44 10.78
C SER A 276 10.62 -8.72 10.28
N TRP A 277 11.42 -9.76 10.15
CA TRP A 277 10.96 -11.12 9.87
C TRP A 277 10.82 -11.89 11.18
N LEU A 278 9.67 -12.54 11.37
CA LEU A 278 9.41 -13.40 12.52
C LEU A 278 9.43 -14.86 12.08
N ASP A 279 10.54 -15.55 12.34
CA ASP A 279 10.76 -16.94 11.87
C ASP A 279 9.68 -17.91 12.34
N GLY A 280 9.32 -17.86 13.64
CA GLY A 280 8.34 -18.78 14.23
C GLY A 280 6.96 -18.66 13.61
N ASP A 281 6.58 -17.44 13.22
CA ASP A 281 5.31 -17.15 12.58
C ASP A 281 5.39 -17.06 11.06
N ARG A 282 6.59 -17.18 10.47
CA ARG A 282 6.86 -17.04 9.02
C ARG A 282 6.14 -15.83 8.41
N THR A 283 6.32 -14.66 9.01
CA THR A 283 5.66 -13.41 8.59
C THR A 283 6.62 -12.23 8.64
N LEU A 284 6.39 -11.25 7.77
CA LEU A 284 6.91 -9.90 7.98
C LEU A 284 6.03 -9.17 8.98
N LEU A 285 6.65 -8.44 9.89
CA LEU A 285 6.00 -7.51 10.81
C LEU A 285 6.52 -6.10 10.49
N ALA A 286 5.63 -5.25 9.99
CA ALA A 286 5.88 -3.84 9.78
C ALA A 286 5.28 -3.06 10.94
N THR A 287 6.10 -2.28 11.65
CA THR A 287 5.68 -1.61 12.89
C THR A 287 5.87 -0.10 12.81
N SER A 288 5.02 0.62 13.52
CA SER A 288 5.23 1.98 13.99
C SER A 288 4.73 2.04 15.43
N ARG A 289 5.64 2.26 16.38
CA ARG A 289 5.30 2.33 17.81
C ARG A 289 4.75 3.69 18.25
N GLY A 290 4.50 4.57 17.28
CA GLY A 290 4.11 5.96 17.48
C GLY A 290 5.29 6.90 17.68
N HIS A 291 5.01 8.20 17.58
CA HIS A 291 5.96 9.29 17.76
C HIS A 291 5.31 10.43 18.52
N GLY A 292 5.72 10.59 19.78
CA GLY A 292 5.27 11.71 20.61
C GLY A 292 5.82 13.03 20.09
N HIS A 293 4.94 14.02 19.97
CA HIS A 293 5.32 15.36 19.54
C HIS A 293 4.54 16.43 20.31
N VAL A 294 5.20 17.55 20.66
CA VAL A 294 4.58 18.64 21.45
C VAL A 294 3.42 19.32 20.69
N ASN A 295 3.59 19.48 19.37
CA ASN A 295 2.49 19.83 18.49
C ASN A 295 1.66 18.57 18.20
N ARG A 296 0.44 18.51 18.75
CA ARG A 296 -0.50 17.40 18.54
C ARG A 296 -0.86 17.15 17.08
N LYS A 297 -0.77 18.16 16.20
CA LYS A 297 -0.95 17.99 14.75
C LYS A 297 0.22 17.25 14.08
N LEU A 298 1.34 17.10 14.77
CA LEU A 298 2.50 16.33 14.28
C LEU A 298 2.70 15.04 15.08
N ALA A 299 1.94 14.86 16.17
CA ALA A 299 2.00 13.67 16.99
C ALA A 299 1.39 12.47 16.26
N ARG A 300 1.92 11.30 16.58
CA ARG A 300 1.48 9.99 16.09
C ARG A 300 1.39 9.08 17.30
N ASP A 301 0.46 9.33 18.21
CA ASP A 301 0.51 8.75 19.56
C ASP A 301 -0.09 7.35 19.66
N ALA A 302 -0.24 6.65 18.52
CA ALA A 302 -0.76 5.30 18.45
C ALA A 302 0.27 4.31 17.89
N THR A 303 0.19 3.07 18.39
CA THR A 303 0.85 1.92 17.80
C THR A 303 0.05 1.44 16.60
N VAL A 304 0.72 1.32 15.46
CA VAL A 304 0.16 0.72 14.25
C VAL A 304 1.11 -0.36 13.76
N GLU A 305 0.59 -1.55 13.56
CA GLU A 305 1.37 -2.68 13.06
C GLU A 305 0.64 -3.38 11.93
N PHE A 306 1.42 -3.97 11.02
CA PHE A 306 0.92 -4.81 9.96
C PHE A 306 1.71 -6.11 9.90
N VAL A 307 1.01 -7.23 9.71
CA VAL A 307 1.66 -8.45 9.22
C VAL A 307 1.48 -8.56 7.72
N VAL A 308 2.53 -9.06 7.05
CA VAL A 308 2.49 -9.44 5.64
C VAL A 308 2.98 -10.88 5.52
N ALA A 309 2.09 -11.78 5.09
CA ALA A 309 2.36 -13.22 5.09
C ALA A 309 1.80 -13.92 3.85
N LEU A 310 2.54 -14.93 3.36
CA LEU A 310 2.03 -15.88 2.39
C LEU A 310 1.30 -17.03 3.08
N ASP A 311 0.42 -17.70 2.35
CA ASP A 311 -0.25 -18.93 2.79
C ASP A 311 0.74 -20.05 3.17
N SER A 312 0.25 -21.08 3.86
CA SER A 312 1.04 -22.17 4.43
C SER A 312 1.41 -23.31 3.46
N ARG A 313 1.07 -23.22 2.16
CA ARG A 313 1.26 -24.33 1.19
C ARG A 313 2.72 -24.56 0.75
N GLY A 314 3.68 -23.87 1.35
CA GLY A 314 5.10 -24.10 1.08
C GLY A 314 6.01 -23.28 1.99
N ASP A 315 7.30 -23.57 1.96
CA ASP A 315 8.29 -22.82 2.71
C ASP A 315 8.47 -21.42 2.12
N VAL A 316 8.53 -20.44 3.02
CA VAL A 316 8.69 -19.02 2.69
C VAL A 316 10.01 -18.55 3.27
N HIS A 317 10.84 -17.97 2.42
CA HIS A 317 12.07 -17.30 2.82
C HIS A 317 11.89 -15.79 2.75
N CYS A 318 12.53 -15.06 3.65
CA CYS A 318 12.53 -13.61 3.63
C CYS A 318 13.96 -13.09 3.42
N GLU A 319 14.13 -12.18 2.47
CA GLU A 319 15.34 -11.37 2.31
C GLU A 319 15.02 -9.92 2.70
N THR A 320 15.61 -9.43 3.78
CA THR A 320 15.56 -8.00 4.13
C THR A 320 16.47 -7.21 3.19
N THR A 321 15.92 -6.23 2.48
CA THR A 321 16.65 -5.44 1.48
C THR A 321 17.01 -4.04 1.97
N SER A 322 16.31 -3.54 2.98
CA SER A 322 16.63 -2.34 3.75
C SER A 322 15.94 -2.41 5.13
N THR A 323 16.02 -1.34 5.91
CA THR A 323 15.27 -1.18 7.18
C THR A 323 13.75 -1.19 7.01
N ASN A 324 13.26 -0.93 5.80
CA ASN A 324 11.86 -0.73 5.49
C ASN A 324 11.38 -1.53 4.26
N SER A 325 12.23 -2.42 3.72
CA SER A 325 11.88 -3.26 2.59
C SER A 325 12.42 -4.67 2.69
N ALA A 326 11.67 -5.61 2.16
CA ALA A 326 12.02 -7.02 2.12
C ALA A 326 11.37 -7.72 0.92
N VAL A 327 11.86 -8.92 0.62
CA VAL A 327 11.29 -9.83 -0.38
C VAL A 327 10.92 -11.15 0.28
N LEU A 328 9.65 -11.53 0.21
CA LEU A 328 9.18 -12.88 0.50
C LEU A 328 9.36 -13.76 -0.73
N LEU A 329 9.86 -14.98 -0.56
CA LEU A 329 10.23 -15.89 -1.64
C LEU A 329 9.67 -17.28 -1.39
N ARG A 330 9.09 -17.91 -2.41
CA ARG A 330 8.60 -19.30 -2.37
C ARG A 330 8.80 -20.00 -3.70
N TRP A 331 9.36 -21.21 -3.66
CA TRP A 331 9.40 -22.07 -4.84
C TRP A 331 8.03 -22.67 -5.14
N LEU A 332 7.66 -22.69 -6.41
CA LEU A 332 6.42 -23.26 -6.92
C LEU A 332 6.75 -24.29 -8.00
N ASP A 333 6.00 -25.39 -7.99
CA ASP A 333 5.92 -26.30 -9.12
C ASP A 333 4.66 -25.94 -9.92
N LEU A 334 4.83 -25.52 -11.17
CA LEU A 334 3.77 -25.06 -12.06
C LEU A 334 3.46 -26.16 -13.09
N PRO A 335 2.51 -27.07 -12.81
CA PRO A 335 2.09 -28.11 -13.76
C PRO A 335 1.52 -27.53 -15.05
N ALA A 336 1.66 -28.28 -16.14
CA ALA A 336 1.06 -27.92 -17.43
C ALA A 336 -0.48 -27.92 -17.34
N GLY A 337 -1.12 -26.85 -17.81
CA GLY A 337 -2.57 -26.70 -17.91
C GLY A 337 -3.30 -26.37 -16.60
N GLU A 338 -2.67 -26.54 -15.45
CA GLU A 338 -3.26 -26.33 -14.13
C GLU A 338 -2.82 -25.00 -13.49
N ALA A 339 -3.65 -24.47 -12.58
CA ALA A 339 -3.36 -23.25 -11.86
C ALA A 339 -2.88 -23.54 -10.44
N VAL A 340 -1.83 -22.87 -10.00
CA VAL A 340 -1.31 -22.89 -8.63
C VAL A 340 -1.66 -21.56 -7.98
N THR A 341 -2.17 -21.63 -6.76
CA THR A 341 -2.55 -20.42 -6.01
C THR A 341 -1.49 -20.07 -4.98
N VAL A 342 -1.20 -18.77 -4.88
CA VAL A 342 -0.48 -18.15 -3.77
C VAL A 342 -1.37 -17.08 -3.18
N ASP A 343 -1.67 -17.13 -1.89
CA ASP A 343 -2.45 -16.11 -1.21
C ASP A 343 -1.54 -15.28 -0.31
N LEU A 344 -1.77 -13.97 -0.29
CA LEU A 344 -1.07 -12.98 0.52
C LEU A 344 -2.07 -12.29 1.45
N LEU A 345 -1.74 -12.27 2.74
CA LEU A 345 -2.43 -11.49 3.75
C LEU A 345 -1.62 -10.23 4.06
N VAL A 346 -2.32 -9.10 4.15
CA VAL A 346 -1.87 -7.88 4.84
C VAL A 346 -2.90 -7.57 5.91
N SER A 347 -2.56 -7.81 7.18
CA SER A 347 -3.46 -7.53 8.31
C SER A 347 -2.95 -6.34 9.12
N GLY A 348 -3.82 -5.36 9.37
CA GLY A 348 -3.51 -4.18 10.21
C GLY A 348 -4.04 -4.29 11.63
N ALA A 349 -3.31 -3.72 12.59
CA ALA A 349 -3.73 -3.53 13.98
C ALA A 349 -3.39 -2.12 14.47
N PHE A 350 -4.31 -1.54 15.24
CA PHE A 350 -4.22 -0.18 15.77
C PHE A 350 -4.74 -0.17 17.19
N THR A 351 -3.95 0.36 18.12
CA THR A 351 -4.31 0.35 19.55
C THR A 351 -4.81 1.71 20.03
N GLY A 352 -4.45 2.80 19.38
CA GLY A 352 -4.79 4.16 19.83
C GLY A 352 -3.93 4.66 21.00
N TRP A 353 -2.88 3.93 21.38
CA TRP A 353 -1.86 4.40 22.33
C TRP A 353 -0.46 3.96 21.92
N ARG A 354 0.54 4.69 22.41
CA ARG A 354 1.95 4.54 22.03
C ARG A 354 2.59 3.30 22.67
N GLY A 355 3.48 2.64 21.94
CA GLY A 355 4.40 1.63 22.49
C GLY A 355 3.78 0.29 22.93
N ASP A 356 2.65 -0.11 22.36
CA ASP A 356 1.96 -1.34 22.79
C ASP A 356 2.63 -2.62 22.31
N SER A 357 3.50 -3.19 23.15
CA SER A 357 4.18 -4.47 22.89
C SER A 357 3.25 -5.67 22.67
N GLY A 358 1.99 -5.62 23.12
CA GLY A 358 1.02 -6.71 22.98
C GLY A 358 0.28 -6.75 21.63
N THR A 359 0.50 -5.75 20.77
CA THR A 359 -0.24 -5.57 19.51
C THR A 359 -0.20 -6.82 18.62
N PHE A 360 1.01 -7.33 18.36
CA PHE A 360 1.18 -8.53 17.52
C PHE A 360 0.46 -9.75 18.11
N GLU A 361 0.71 -10.08 19.38
CA GLU A 361 0.15 -11.26 20.04
C GLU A 361 -1.38 -11.22 20.12
N HIS A 362 -1.95 -10.06 20.44
CA HIS A 362 -3.37 -9.92 20.69
C HIS A 362 -4.20 -9.77 19.41
N TRP A 363 -3.66 -9.09 18.39
CA TRP A 363 -4.41 -8.71 17.19
C TRP A 363 -3.97 -9.45 15.93
N LEU A 364 -2.66 -9.53 15.70
CA LEU A 364 -2.12 -9.99 14.41
C LEU A 364 -1.86 -11.49 14.36
N ARG A 365 -1.41 -12.11 15.45
CA ARG A 365 -1.23 -13.58 15.53
C ARG A 365 -2.55 -14.33 15.32
N PRO A 366 -3.69 -13.92 15.92
CA PRO A 366 -4.99 -14.54 15.62
C PRO A 366 -5.42 -14.37 14.16
N ALA A 367 -5.16 -13.21 13.55
CA ALA A 367 -5.44 -12.97 12.13
C ALA A 367 -4.59 -13.88 11.21
N LEU A 368 -3.31 -14.10 11.53
CA LEU A 368 -2.44 -15.05 10.83
C LEU A 368 -2.94 -16.50 10.96
N ALA A 369 -3.33 -16.90 12.16
CA ALA A 369 -3.87 -18.24 12.41
C ALA A 369 -5.17 -18.47 11.61
N TRP A 370 -6.05 -17.48 11.60
CA TRP A 370 -7.26 -17.49 10.77
C TRP A 370 -6.92 -17.60 9.28
N PHE A 371 -6.04 -16.76 8.75
CA PHE A 371 -5.67 -16.77 7.33
C PHE A 371 -5.14 -18.13 6.85
N ARG A 372 -4.42 -18.83 7.72
CA ARG A 372 -3.86 -20.16 7.42
C ARG A 372 -4.86 -21.32 7.53
N ALA A 373 -5.97 -21.10 8.21
CA ALA A 373 -6.98 -22.13 8.47
C ALA A 373 -8.29 -21.90 7.69
N ALA A 374 -8.57 -20.67 7.28
CA ALA A 374 -9.80 -20.30 6.61
C ALA A 374 -9.86 -20.83 5.17
N ASP A 375 -11.07 -21.15 4.71
CA ASP A 375 -11.36 -21.34 3.30
C ASP A 375 -11.42 -19.97 2.60
N LEU A 376 -10.33 -19.59 1.94
CA LEU A 376 -10.21 -18.28 1.31
C LEU A 376 -11.11 -18.11 0.08
N ASP A 377 -11.55 -19.19 -0.57
CA ASP A 377 -12.56 -19.11 -1.63
C ASP A 377 -13.92 -18.74 -1.03
N GLN A 378 -14.27 -19.33 0.12
CA GLN A 378 -15.48 -18.95 0.85
C GLN A 378 -15.41 -17.50 1.37
N VAL A 379 -14.25 -17.03 1.84
CA VAL A 379 -14.06 -15.64 2.27
C VAL A 379 -14.24 -14.67 1.10
N GLU A 380 -13.67 -14.97 -0.06
CA GLU A 380 -13.82 -14.18 -1.30
C GLU A 380 -15.30 -14.12 -1.72
N GLN A 381 -15.98 -15.27 -1.74
CA GLN A 381 -17.41 -15.36 -2.09
C GLN A 381 -18.29 -14.58 -1.12
N THR A 382 -18.06 -14.73 0.19
CA THR A 382 -18.80 -14.01 1.23
C THR A 382 -18.60 -12.50 1.09
N THR A 383 -17.37 -12.07 0.80
CA THR A 383 -17.05 -10.66 0.56
C THR A 383 -17.78 -10.13 -0.68
N GLY A 384 -17.83 -10.92 -1.76
CA GLY A 384 -18.61 -10.60 -2.96
C GLY A 384 -20.11 -10.44 -2.66
N GLN A 385 -20.70 -11.38 -1.92
CA GLN A 385 -22.11 -11.35 -1.54
C GLN A 385 -22.47 -10.11 -0.71
N VAL A 386 -21.59 -9.65 0.17
CA VAL A 386 -21.82 -8.42 0.94
C VAL A 386 -21.90 -7.20 -0.01
N TRP A 387 -21.04 -7.13 -1.02
CA TRP A 387 -21.10 -6.06 -2.02
C TRP A 387 -22.27 -6.19 -2.98
N ASP A 388 -22.65 -7.40 -3.37
CA ASP A 388 -23.84 -7.64 -4.17
C ASP A 388 -25.09 -7.20 -3.41
N GLY A 389 -25.23 -7.56 -2.13
CA GLY A 389 -26.34 -7.10 -1.28
C GLY A 389 -26.37 -5.58 -1.11
N PHE A 390 -25.21 -4.92 -1.09
CA PHE A 390 -25.14 -3.46 -1.15
C PHE A 390 -25.72 -2.93 -2.47
N VAL A 391 -25.31 -3.46 -3.61
CA VAL A 391 -25.79 -3.02 -4.94
C VAL A 391 -27.26 -3.34 -5.17
N GLU A 392 -27.76 -4.48 -4.70
CA GLU A 392 -29.16 -4.90 -4.83
C GLU A 392 -30.13 -3.91 -4.17
N SER A 393 -29.68 -3.21 -3.12
CA SER A 393 -30.48 -2.19 -2.44
C SER A 393 -30.58 -0.87 -3.21
N LEU A 394 -29.79 -0.68 -4.27
CA LEU A 394 -29.86 0.52 -5.10
C LEU A 394 -31.18 0.59 -5.87
N PRO A 395 -31.76 1.80 -6.05
CA PRO A 395 -33.01 1.95 -6.79
C PRO A 395 -32.85 1.52 -8.24
N SER A 396 -33.82 0.75 -8.74
CA SER A 396 -33.91 0.43 -10.16
C SER A 396 -34.40 1.66 -10.94
N LEU A 397 -33.47 2.37 -11.57
CA LEU A 397 -33.75 3.55 -12.39
C LEU A 397 -33.75 3.19 -13.89
N HIS A 398 -34.68 3.79 -14.63
CA HIS A 398 -34.68 3.68 -16.09
C HIS A 398 -33.66 4.66 -16.68
N PHE A 399 -32.69 4.12 -17.42
CA PHE A 399 -31.68 4.91 -18.12
C PHE A 399 -31.80 4.72 -19.63
N LEU A 400 -31.61 5.81 -20.39
CA LEU A 400 -31.56 5.76 -21.85
C LEU A 400 -30.41 4.91 -22.39
N LYS A 401 -29.30 4.80 -21.62
CA LYS A 401 -28.12 4.00 -21.96
C LYS A 401 -27.77 3.06 -20.81
N PRO A 402 -27.57 1.75 -21.04
CA PRO A 402 -27.19 0.79 -20.00
C PRO A 402 -25.90 1.16 -19.25
N THR A 403 -24.98 1.85 -19.92
CA THR A 403 -23.71 2.29 -19.33
C THR A 403 -23.92 3.25 -18.15
N TYR A 404 -25.00 4.04 -18.11
CA TYR A 404 -25.29 4.92 -16.98
C TYR A 404 -25.67 4.14 -15.71
N ALA A 405 -26.33 2.99 -15.84
CA ALA A 405 -26.60 2.12 -14.70
C ALA A 405 -25.29 1.54 -14.14
N VAL A 406 -24.35 1.17 -15.01
CA VAL A 406 -23.01 0.69 -14.61
C VAL A 406 -22.24 1.81 -13.90
N SER A 407 -22.22 3.02 -14.45
CA SER A 407 -21.59 4.18 -13.81
C SER A 407 -22.20 4.48 -12.45
N LEU A 408 -23.54 4.48 -12.32
CA LEU A 408 -24.20 4.72 -11.03
C LEU A 408 -23.77 3.70 -9.97
N ARG A 409 -23.82 2.40 -10.29
CA ARG A 409 -23.43 1.33 -9.36
C ARG A 409 -21.97 1.46 -8.95
N ARG A 410 -21.08 1.72 -9.92
CA ARG A 410 -19.64 1.89 -9.67
C ARG A 410 -19.35 3.13 -8.82
N SER A 411 -20.05 4.25 -9.08
CA SER A 411 -19.96 5.45 -8.25
C SER A 411 -20.48 5.20 -6.82
N ALA A 412 -21.58 4.47 -6.64
CA ALA A 412 -22.12 4.15 -5.32
C ALA A 412 -21.15 3.26 -4.51
N LEU A 413 -20.57 2.23 -5.14
CA LEU A 413 -19.53 1.39 -4.53
C LEU A 413 -18.30 2.22 -4.17
N ALA A 414 -17.80 3.04 -5.09
CA ALA A 414 -16.67 3.91 -4.82
C ALA A 414 -16.94 4.85 -3.64
N THR A 415 -18.10 5.51 -3.58
CA THR A 415 -18.48 6.34 -2.43
C THR A 415 -18.58 5.54 -1.14
N ALA A 416 -19.09 4.31 -1.18
CA ALA A 416 -19.14 3.45 0.01
C ALA A 416 -17.74 3.20 0.57
N LEU A 417 -16.73 2.97 -0.27
CA LEU A 417 -15.33 2.78 0.17
C LEU A 417 -14.70 4.01 0.80
N HIS A 418 -15.22 5.20 0.48
CA HIS A 418 -14.79 6.44 1.13
C HIS A 418 -15.51 6.65 2.47
N ALA A 419 -16.64 5.98 2.71
CA ALA A 419 -17.50 6.18 3.87
C ALA A 419 -17.16 5.23 5.01
N ASP A 420 -16.59 5.79 6.08
CA ASP A 420 -16.16 5.05 7.25
C ASP A 420 -17.35 4.48 8.02
N ALA A 421 -17.35 3.17 8.27
CA ALA A 421 -18.44 2.48 8.94
C ALA A 421 -18.48 2.75 10.46
N GLN A 422 -17.35 3.13 11.06
CA GLN A 422 -17.25 3.39 12.50
C GLN A 422 -17.50 4.85 12.84
N TRP A 423 -16.90 5.76 12.08
CA TRP A 423 -16.92 7.18 12.37
C TRP A 423 -18.01 7.94 11.62
N GLY A 424 -18.48 7.42 10.49
CA GLY A 424 -19.47 8.09 9.63
C GLY A 424 -18.90 9.21 8.76
N ALA A 425 -17.63 9.58 8.93
CA ALA A 425 -16.92 10.48 8.02
C ALA A 425 -16.72 9.86 6.64
N ILE A 426 -16.56 10.72 5.64
CA ILE A 426 -16.30 10.32 4.25
C ILE A 426 -15.00 10.96 3.80
N ALA A 427 -14.03 10.15 3.36
CA ALA A 427 -12.82 10.64 2.72
C ALA A 427 -13.17 11.37 1.41
N SER A 428 -12.55 12.53 1.15
CA SER A 428 -12.82 13.32 -0.07
C SER A 428 -12.23 12.67 -1.33
N GLY A 429 -11.14 11.93 -1.20
CA GLY A 429 -10.52 11.16 -2.28
C GLY A 429 -9.16 10.57 -1.90
N PHE A 430 -8.49 9.89 -2.84
CA PHE A 430 -7.21 9.22 -2.55
C PHE A 430 -6.03 9.73 -3.38
N ASP A 431 -6.27 10.50 -4.45
CA ASP A 431 -5.26 10.84 -5.46
C ASP A 431 -4.03 11.62 -4.96
N ARG A 432 -4.06 12.22 -3.76
CA ARG A 432 -2.98 13.13 -3.30
C ARG A 432 -2.56 13.00 -1.85
N GLY A 433 -2.98 11.97 -1.10
CA GLY A 433 -2.76 11.88 0.35
C GLY A 433 -3.53 12.95 1.15
N LEU A 434 -3.49 14.20 0.68
CA LEU A 434 -4.32 15.34 0.99
C LEU A 434 -5.80 15.05 1.03
N SER A 435 -6.34 14.36 0.03
CA SER A 435 -7.79 14.16 -0.10
C SER A 435 -8.32 13.04 0.81
N ALA A 436 -7.45 12.25 1.45
CA ALA A 436 -7.85 11.12 2.28
C ALA A 436 -8.37 11.55 3.67
N TYR A 437 -8.72 12.83 3.82
CA TYR A 437 -9.36 13.45 4.97
C TYR A 437 -10.84 13.70 4.66
N CYS A 438 -11.61 14.12 5.67
CA CYS A 438 -13.01 14.46 5.55
C CYS A 438 -13.19 15.98 5.44
N TRP A 439 -13.80 16.43 4.34
CA TRP A 439 -14.33 17.77 4.19
C TRP A 439 -15.83 17.73 4.43
N PRO A 440 -16.39 18.55 5.33
CA PRO A 440 -17.83 18.54 5.59
C PRO A 440 -18.67 18.71 4.32
N ARG A 441 -18.27 19.58 3.39
CA ARG A 441 -18.94 19.79 2.09
C ARG A 441 -19.03 18.50 1.27
N ASP A 442 -17.90 17.82 1.07
CA ASP A 442 -17.85 16.59 0.28
C ASP A 442 -18.62 15.46 0.95
N ALA A 443 -18.45 15.32 2.28
CA ALA A 443 -19.14 14.31 3.07
C ALA A 443 -20.66 14.52 3.05
N ILE A 444 -21.15 15.75 3.13
CA ILE A 444 -22.59 16.05 3.05
C ILE A 444 -23.13 15.71 1.66
N TRP A 445 -22.43 16.07 0.58
CA TRP A 445 -22.86 15.72 -0.78
C TRP A 445 -22.89 14.20 -1.00
N ALA A 446 -21.83 13.51 -0.59
CA ALA A 446 -21.73 12.06 -0.68
C ALA A 446 -22.78 11.36 0.18
N GLY A 447 -22.94 11.76 1.44
CA GLY A 447 -23.97 11.22 2.36
C GLY A 447 -25.39 11.47 1.84
N GLY A 448 -25.67 12.67 1.34
CA GLY A 448 -26.96 13.01 0.73
C GLY A 448 -27.23 12.23 -0.57
N MET A 449 -26.20 11.91 -1.34
CA MET A 449 -26.30 11.01 -2.49
C MET A 449 -26.61 9.58 -2.04
N MET A 450 -25.92 9.06 -1.02
CA MET A 450 -26.18 7.72 -0.47
C MET A 450 -27.59 7.60 0.10
N ASP A 451 -28.11 8.63 0.77
CA ASP A 451 -29.52 8.71 1.18
C ASP A 451 -30.48 8.58 -0.02
N ARG A 452 -30.19 9.26 -1.14
CA ARG A 452 -31.01 9.16 -2.37
C ARG A 452 -30.98 7.78 -3.00
N LEU A 453 -29.89 7.03 -2.79
CA LEU A 453 -29.73 5.67 -3.29
C LEU A 453 -30.24 4.61 -2.31
N GLY A 454 -30.93 5.00 -1.22
CA GLY A 454 -31.50 4.06 -0.25
C GLY A 454 -30.54 3.62 0.85
N HIS A 455 -29.28 4.03 0.80
CA HIS A 455 -28.28 3.76 1.83
C HIS A 455 -28.29 4.81 2.95
N THR A 456 -29.44 4.98 3.59
CA THR A 456 -29.69 6.07 4.54
C THR A 456 -28.83 5.99 5.80
N THR A 457 -28.28 4.81 6.11
CA THR A 457 -27.34 4.63 7.23
C THR A 457 -26.02 5.38 7.00
N ILE A 458 -25.56 5.50 5.76
CA ILE A 458 -24.34 6.26 5.43
C ILE A 458 -24.60 7.77 5.59
N GLY A 459 -25.71 8.28 5.04
CA GLY A 459 -26.06 9.70 5.21
C GLY A 459 -26.30 10.08 6.67
N ARG A 460 -26.98 9.21 7.44
CA ARG A 460 -27.14 9.39 8.90
C ARG A 460 -25.79 9.41 9.62
N GLY A 461 -24.85 8.55 9.23
CA GLY A 461 -23.50 8.50 9.77
C GLY A 461 -22.75 9.82 9.62
N VAL A 462 -22.83 10.45 8.44
CA VAL A 462 -22.24 11.79 8.20
C VAL A 462 -22.83 12.84 9.15
N LEU A 463 -24.15 12.85 9.33
CA LEU A 463 -24.82 13.84 10.18
C LEU A 463 -24.50 13.62 11.67
N GLN A 464 -24.38 12.37 12.10
CA GLN A 464 -23.90 12.02 13.44
C GLN A 464 -22.43 12.45 13.64
N TRP A 465 -21.58 12.24 12.64
CA TRP A 465 -20.20 12.70 12.65
C TRP A 465 -20.10 14.23 12.78
N LEU A 466 -20.88 14.98 12.01
CA LEU A 466 -20.95 16.44 12.10
C LEU A 466 -21.37 16.92 13.49
N SER A 467 -22.32 16.24 14.12
CA SER A 467 -22.74 16.53 15.49
C SER A 467 -21.66 16.17 16.53
N LYS A 468 -20.87 15.12 16.28
CA LYS A 468 -19.74 14.72 17.12
C LYS A 468 -18.62 15.76 17.06
N VAL A 469 -18.20 16.18 15.87
CA VAL A 469 -17.14 17.19 15.72
C VAL A 469 -17.57 18.54 16.28
N ARG A 470 -18.87 18.89 16.20
CA ARG A 470 -19.45 20.05 16.89
C ARG A 470 -19.22 19.97 18.40
N GLY A 471 -19.50 18.81 19.00
CA GLY A 471 -19.28 18.59 20.44
C GLY A 471 -17.80 18.64 20.85
N GLN A 472 -16.91 18.04 20.05
CA GLN A 472 -15.46 18.04 20.30
C GLN A 472 -14.85 19.46 20.19
N ASN A 473 -15.40 20.30 19.32
CA ASN A 473 -14.88 21.63 19.02
C ASN A 473 -15.76 22.76 19.58
N ARG A 474 -16.45 22.53 20.71
CA ARG A 474 -17.45 23.43 21.31
C ARG A 474 -16.99 24.88 21.57
N GLN A 475 -15.68 25.13 21.62
CA GLN A 475 -15.14 26.49 21.73
C GLN A 475 -15.32 27.33 20.45
N PHE A 476 -15.60 26.68 19.32
CA PHE A 476 -15.86 27.31 18.03
C PHE A 476 -17.33 27.14 17.66
N ALA A 477 -17.96 28.21 17.21
CA ALA A 477 -19.35 28.17 16.78
C ALA A 477 -19.54 27.50 15.40
N TYR A 478 -18.47 27.30 14.64
CA TYR A 478 -18.47 26.87 13.25
C TYR A 478 -17.77 25.51 13.04
N TRP A 479 -17.96 24.93 11.86
CA TRP A 479 -17.22 23.76 11.41
C TRP A 479 -15.96 24.18 10.65
N PHE A 480 -14.89 23.43 10.85
CA PHE A 480 -13.62 23.61 10.17
C PHE A 480 -13.64 23.05 8.76
N GLN A 481 -12.74 23.54 7.93
CA GLN A 481 -12.67 23.15 6.52
C GLN A 481 -12.36 21.67 6.31
N LYS A 482 -11.48 21.09 7.13
CA LYS A 482 -10.93 19.75 6.94
C LYS A 482 -10.68 19.06 8.26
N TYR A 483 -11.05 17.78 8.33
CA TYR A 483 -10.88 16.92 9.49
C TYR A 483 -10.25 15.58 9.13
N THR A 484 -9.55 14.96 10.07
CA THR A 484 -9.26 13.52 10.00
C THR A 484 -10.56 12.72 10.05
N ILE A 485 -10.54 11.45 9.65
CA ILE A 485 -11.75 10.61 9.61
C ILE A 485 -12.38 10.47 11.01
N ASP A 486 -11.56 10.45 12.06
CA ASP A 486 -11.98 10.40 13.46
C ASP A 486 -12.45 11.76 14.04
N GLY A 487 -12.38 12.83 13.25
CA GLY A 487 -12.98 14.14 13.59
C GLY A 487 -12.04 15.17 14.21
N ASN A 488 -10.72 14.94 14.20
CA ASN A 488 -9.76 15.95 14.62
C ASN A 488 -9.54 16.99 13.52
N ALA A 489 -9.50 18.28 13.91
CA ALA A 489 -9.35 19.38 12.96
C ALA A 489 -7.95 19.42 12.34
N GLU A 490 -7.88 19.47 11.01
CA GLU A 490 -6.62 19.58 10.28
C GLU A 490 -6.44 21.01 9.75
N TRP A 491 -7.41 21.51 9.00
CA TRP A 491 -7.44 22.90 8.53
C TRP A 491 -8.58 23.65 9.18
N GLU A 492 -8.22 24.65 9.98
CA GLU A 492 -9.14 25.36 10.91
C GLU A 492 -9.78 26.61 10.30
N THR A 493 -9.39 26.97 9.08
CA THR A 493 -10.08 28.01 8.31
C THR A 493 -11.52 27.57 8.08
N PRO A 494 -12.55 28.36 8.40
CA PRO A 494 -13.92 27.93 8.16
C PRO A 494 -14.44 28.41 6.80
N ALA A 495 -15.39 27.65 6.25
CA ALA A 495 -16.14 28.03 5.06
C ALA A 495 -17.66 27.99 5.37
N VAL A 496 -18.36 29.09 5.08
CA VAL A 496 -19.78 29.27 5.40
C VAL A 496 -20.65 28.22 4.72
N ASP A 497 -20.31 27.83 3.50
CA ASP A 497 -21.09 26.88 2.71
C ASP A 497 -21.09 25.48 3.36
N GLN A 498 -19.96 25.05 3.92
CA GLN A 498 -19.88 23.80 4.69
C GLN A 498 -20.84 23.78 5.88
N THR A 499 -21.02 24.94 6.54
CA THR A 499 -21.95 25.09 7.65
C THR A 499 -23.40 25.22 7.16
N ALA A 500 -23.64 26.01 6.12
CA ALA A 500 -24.95 26.26 5.53
C ALA A 500 -25.59 24.99 4.92
N MET A 501 -24.77 24.04 4.48
CA MET A 501 -25.23 22.75 3.97
C MET A 501 -25.82 21.84 5.05
N ILE A 502 -25.54 22.07 6.35
CA ILE A 502 -25.97 21.16 7.43
C ILE A 502 -27.49 21.15 7.61
N PRO A 503 -28.20 22.30 7.76
CA PRO A 503 -29.66 22.30 7.84
C PRO A 503 -30.31 21.72 6.59
N TRP A 504 -29.77 22.01 5.40
CA TRP A 504 -30.24 21.44 4.14
C TRP A 504 -30.11 19.92 4.15
N ALA A 505 -28.96 19.37 4.54
CA ALA A 505 -28.71 17.93 4.58
C ALA A 505 -29.65 17.21 5.54
N LEU A 506 -29.88 17.77 6.73
CA LEU A 506 -30.84 17.24 7.71
C LEU A 506 -32.26 17.25 7.17
N GLU A 507 -32.69 18.34 6.52
CA GLU A 507 -34.01 18.39 5.88
C GLU A 507 -34.14 17.33 4.79
N GLN A 508 -33.13 17.18 3.93
CA GLN A 508 -33.13 16.17 2.88
C GLN A 508 -33.17 14.74 3.45
N HIS A 509 -32.42 14.47 4.51
CA HIS A 509 -32.44 13.20 5.22
C HIS A 509 -33.84 12.91 5.80
N TYR A 510 -34.44 13.90 6.47
CA TYR A 510 -35.80 13.79 7.02
C TYR A 510 -36.85 13.53 5.93
N ARG A 511 -36.79 14.26 4.80
CA ARG A 511 -37.73 14.06 3.69
C ARG A 511 -37.68 12.65 3.11
N ARG A 512 -36.55 11.94 3.25
CA ARG A 512 -36.38 10.56 2.75
C ARG A 512 -36.73 9.50 3.78
N THR A 513 -36.46 9.76 5.06
CA THR A 513 -36.58 8.76 6.13
C THR A 513 -37.84 8.93 6.99
N GLY A 514 -38.38 10.15 7.06
CA GLY A 514 -39.44 10.51 8.01
C GLY A 514 -38.99 10.53 9.48
N ASP A 515 -37.69 10.41 9.75
CA ASP A 515 -37.14 10.22 11.10
C ASP A 515 -37.14 11.52 11.91
N ARG A 516 -38.27 11.81 12.56
CA ARG A 516 -38.45 13.01 13.40
C ARG A 516 -37.57 12.99 14.65
N ASP A 517 -37.34 11.81 15.22
CA ASP A 517 -36.55 11.66 16.45
C ASP A 517 -35.09 12.04 16.19
N PHE A 518 -34.54 11.65 15.03
CA PHE A 518 -33.20 12.05 14.63
C PHE A 518 -33.07 13.56 14.42
N ILE A 519 -34.09 14.20 13.85
CA ILE A 519 -34.12 15.66 13.70
C ILE A 519 -34.17 16.35 15.07
N ALA A 520 -34.98 15.85 15.99
CA ALA A 520 -35.08 16.41 17.35
C ALA A 520 -33.72 16.36 18.07
N VAL A 521 -33.01 15.23 18.00
CA VAL A 521 -31.65 15.10 18.59
C VAL A 521 -30.63 15.97 17.86
N SER A 522 -30.81 16.21 16.55
CA SER A 522 -29.94 17.06 15.75
C SER A 522 -30.23 18.56 15.88
N TRP A 523 -31.29 18.96 16.59
CA TRP A 523 -31.73 20.36 16.66
C TRP A 523 -30.64 21.35 17.09
N PRO A 524 -29.80 21.06 18.11
CA PRO A 524 -28.72 21.98 18.47
C PRO A 524 -27.70 22.19 17.34
N MET A 525 -27.59 21.24 16.41
CA MET A 525 -26.71 21.35 15.24
C MET A 525 -27.29 22.36 14.24
N ILE A 526 -28.60 22.30 14.02
CA ILE A 526 -29.34 23.20 13.14
C ILE A 526 -29.26 24.63 13.67
N GLU A 527 -29.51 24.83 14.96
CA GLU A 527 -29.48 26.16 15.60
C GLU A 527 -28.09 26.79 15.49
N GLN A 528 -27.05 26.01 15.78
CA GLN A 528 -25.66 26.47 15.67
C GLN A 528 -25.29 26.83 14.23
N ALA A 529 -25.63 25.98 13.26
CA ALA A 529 -25.38 26.26 11.85
C ALA A 529 -26.10 27.55 11.38
N ALA A 530 -27.36 27.71 11.76
CA ALA A 530 -28.12 28.92 11.45
C ALA A 530 -27.53 30.18 12.10
N ALA A 531 -27.00 30.08 13.32
CA ALA A 531 -26.32 31.20 13.98
C ALA A 531 -25.06 31.62 13.22
N VAL A 532 -24.23 30.67 12.80
CA VAL A 532 -23.02 30.93 12.00
C VAL A 532 -23.38 31.58 10.66
N CYS A 533 -24.41 31.09 9.96
CA CYS A 533 -24.86 31.67 8.70
C CYS A 533 -25.40 33.10 8.84
N LYS A 534 -25.79 33.53 10.05
CA LYS A 534 -26.15 34.92 10.36
C LYS A 534 -24.94 35.79 10.75
N GLY A 535 -23.73 35.28 10.61
CA GLY A 535 -22.48 35.97 10.98
C GLY A 535 -22.11 35.88 12.46
N ALA A 536 -22.84 35.13 13.28
CA ALA A 536 -22.56 34.97 14.71
C ALA A 536 -21.52 33.85 14.98
N SER A 537 -20.42 33.84 14.23
CA SER A 537 -19.39 32.79 14.32
C SER A 537 -18.28 33.11 15.33
N GLY A 538 -18.05 34.40 15.61
CA GLY A 538 -16.91 34.89 16.39
C GLY A 538 -15.57 34.92 15.63
N HIS A 539 -15.52 34.45 14.38
CA HIS A 539 -14.31 34.43 13.56
C HIS A 539 -14.26 35.65 12.62
N PRO A 540 -13.14 36.39 12.54
CA PRO A 540 -13.05 37.64 11.79
C PRO A 540 -13.26 37.48 10.28
N GLY A 541 -12.90 36.32 9.73
CA GLY A 541 -13.14 35.96 8.33
C GLY A 541 -14.46 35.23 8.07
N LEU A 542 -15.30 35.01 9.09
CA LEU A 542 -16.62 34.38 8.95
C LEU A 542 -17.70 35.27 9.57
N CYS A 543 -17.94 36.42 8.97
CA CYS A 543 -18.76 37.47 9.56
C CYS A 543 -19.76 38.03 8.54
N TRP A 544 -20.85 38.61 9.04
CA TRP A 544 -21.80 39.31 8.18
C TRP A 544 -21.24 40.68 7.75
N LEU A 545 -21.28 40.95 6.45
CA LEU A 545 -20.86 42.21 5.84
C LEU A 545 -22.11 43.04 5.54
N ASP A 546 -22.36 44.04 6.39
CA ASP A 546 -23.59 44.83 6.33
C ASP A 546 -23.74 45.69 5.07
N ASP A 547 -22.62 46.12 4.50
CA ASP A 547 -22.55 46.90 3.25
C ASP A 547 -22.89 46.05 2.02
N LEU A 548 -22.45 44.79 2.01
CA LEU A 548 -22.67 43.86 0.91
C LEU A 548 -23.94 43.01 1.08
N LYS A 549 -24.48 42.91 2.30
CA LYS A 549 -25.54 41.95 2.68
C LYS A 549 -25.15 40.49 2.36
N LEU A 550 -23.89 40.16 2.64
CA LEU A 550 -23.27 38.86 2.36
C LEU A 550 -22.45 38.40 3.57
N VAL A 551 -22.11 37.12 3.62
CA VAL A 551 -21.19 36.56 4.63
C VAL A 551 -19.77 36.54 4.08
N SER A 552 -18.83 37.20 4.77
CA SER A 552 -17.41 36.98 4.54
C SER A 552 -17.05 35.54 4.89
N SER A 553 -16.33 34.83 4.03
CA SER A 553 -15.96 33.43 4.24
C SER A 553 -14.79 33.01 3.35
N ALA A 554 -14.14 31.88 3.63
CA ALA A 554 -13.43 31.16 2.59
C ALA A 554 -14.43 30.65 1.51
N GLY A 555 -14.04 30.70 0.24
CA GLY A 555 -14.87 30.18 -0.85
C GLY A 555 -14.81 28.66 -0.97
N ALA A 556 -15.68 28.07 -1.80
CA ALA A 556 -15.77 26.61 -1.99
C ALA A 556 -14.47 25.95 -2.51
N TRP A 557 -13.60 26.73 -3.15
CA TRP A 557 -12.28 26.30 -3.64
C TRP A 557 -11.16 26.53 -2.64
N ASP A 558 -11.48 27.06 -1.46
CA ASP A 558 -10.58 27.23 -0.32
C ASP A 558 -9.32 28.09 -0.55
N ASN A 559 -9.23 28.77 -1.70
CA ASN A 559 -8.05 29.53 -2.10
C ASN A 559 -8.11 31.02 -1.73
N ARG A 560 -9.32 31.55 -1.44
CA ARG A 560 -9.54 32.98 -1.20
C ARG A 560 -10.69 33.21 -0.23
N PHE A 561 -10.55 34.26 0.58
CA PHE A 561 -11.68 34.87 1.28
C PHE A 561 -12.43 35.83 0.37
N GLY A 562 -13.73 35.92 0.55
CA GLY A 562 -14.63 36.78 -0.22
C GLY A 562 -15.98 36.92 0.47
N ALA A 563 -16.93 37.55 -0.21
CA ALA A 563 -18.30 37.72 0.27
C ALA A 563 -19.23 36.76 -0.49
N PHE A 564 -19.99 35.95 0.24
CA PHE A 564 -20.83 34.87 -0.29
C PHE A 564 -22.28 35.01 0.21
N LEU A 565 -23.22 34.53 -0.61
CA LEU A 565 -24.67 34.53 -0.34
C LEU A 565 -25.06 33.45 0.67
#